data_AF-A0AAN8JT60-F1
#
_entry.id   AF-A0AAN8JT60-F1
#
_cell.length_a   1.000
_cell.length_b   1.000
_cell.length_c   1.000
_cell.angle_alpha   90.00
_cell.angle_beta   90.00
_cell.angle_gamma   90.00
#
_symmetry.space_group_name_H-M   'P 1'
#
loop_
_entity.id
_entity.type
_entity.pdbx_description
1 polymer ?
#
loop_
_entity_poly.entity_id
_entity_poly.type
_entity_poly.pdbx_seq_one_letter_code
_entity_poly.pdbx_strand_id
1 'polypeptide(L)'
;MLDSKVIQPSSSDWASPPVLIRKKDGTVRWCIDDRKLNAVTVKDLFPLPIVTECIEAIGGNKWFSKLDANSAYWQIPLKKEDRKKPHS
;
A
#
# COMPACT_ATOMS: atom_id res chain seq x y z
N MET A 1 -14.50 2.53 0.94
CA MET A 1 -13.55 2.66 -0.19
C MET A 1 -14.17 3.41 -1.37
N LEU A 2 -15.38 3.07 -1.82
CA LEU A 2 -16.11 3.86 -2.83
C LEU A 2 -16.42 5.28 -2.36
N ASP A 3 -17.07 5.43 -1.19
CA ASP A 3 -17.40 6.76 -0.64
C ASP A 3 -16.15 7.59 -0.31
N SER A 4 -15.08 6.89 0.07
CA SER A 4 -13.76 7.44 0.36
C SER A 4 -12.96 7.79 -0.91
N LYS A 5 -13.52 7.55 -2.11
CA LYS A 5 -12.92 7.78 -3.44
C LYS A 5 -11.56 7.09 -3.65
N VAL A 6 -11.31 6.00 -2.92
CA VAL A 6 -10.11 5.17 -3.06
C VAL A 6 -10.25 4.24 -4.26
N ILE A 7 -11.46 3.76 -4.54
CA ILE A 7 -11.76 2.82 -5.63
C ILE A 7 -12.89 3.35 -6.51
N GLN A 8 -12.99 2.84 -7.75
CA GLN A 8 -14.05 3.15 -8.70
C GLN A 8 -14.45 1.88 -9.48
N PRO A 9 -15.69 1.79 -10.00
CA PRO A 9 -16.04 0.75 -10.96
C PRO A 9 -15.10 0.78 -12.17
N SER A 10 -14.76 -0.40 -12.68
CA SER A 10 -13.84 -0.58 -13.81
C SER A 10 -14.32 -1.74 -14.69
N SER A 11 -14.08 -1.62 -15.99
CA SER A 11 -14.34 -2.65 -17.00
C SER A 11 -13.02 -3.21 -17.55
N SER A 12 -12.13 -3.61 -16.64
CA SER A 12 -10.80 -4.08 -17.01
C SER A 12 -10.78 -5.56 -17.38
N ASP A 13 -9.91 -5.91 -18.33
CA ASP A 13 -9.57 -7.31 -18.65
C ASP A 13 -8.75 -7.98 -17.53
N TRP A 14 -8.29 -7.20 -16.55
CA TRP A 14 -7.57 -7.69 -15.38
C TRP A 14 -8.47 -7.72 -14.14
N ALA A 15 -8.46 -8.84 -13.43
CA ALA A 15 -9.15 -9.00 -12.15
C ALA A 15 -8.32 -9.84 -11.18
N SER A 16 -8.20 -9.37 -9.95
CA SER A 16 -7.62 -10.09 -8.82
C SER A 16 -8.72 -10.42 -7.82
N PRO A 17 -8.81 -11.66 -7.29
CA PRO A 17 -9.88 -12.02 -6.37
C PRO A 17 -9.67 -11.34 -5.00
N PRO A 18 -10.75 -10.87 -4.35
CA PRO A 18 -10.66 -10.38 -2.98
C PRO A 18 -10.56 -11.55 -2.00
N VAL A 19 -9.73 -11.36 -0.98
CA VAL A 19 -9.48 -12.27 0.14
C VAL A 19 -9.94 -11.57 1.43
N LEU A 20 -10.81 -12.23 2.18
CA LEU A 20 -11.32 -11.74 3.45
C LEU A 20 -10.53 -12.34 4.60
N ILE A 21 -9.90 -11.50 5.41
CA ILE A 21 -9.10 -11.92 6.56
C ILE A 21 -9.76 -11.39 7.83
N ARG A 22 -10.06 -12.27 8.77
CA ARG A 22 -10.53 -11.87 10.11
C ARG A 22 -9.32 -11.45 10.96
N LYS A 23 -9.37 -10.24 11.50
CA LYS A 23 -8.39 -9.78 12.49
C LYS A 23 -8.75 -10.30 13.88
N LYS A 24 -7.77 -10.22 14.79
CA LYS A 24 -7.94 -10.59 16.21
C LYS A 24 -8.99 -9.74 16.93
N ASP A 25 -9.18 -8.49 16.50
CA ASP A 25 -10.21 -7.56 17.02
C ASP A 25 -11.62 -7.87 16.50
N GLY A 26 -11.81 -8.94 15.73
CA GLY A 26 -13.09 -9.34 15.14
C GLY A 26 -13.44 -8.61 13.84
N THR A 27 -12.70 -7.57 13.46
CA THR A 27 -12.92 -6.84 12.20
C THR A 27 -12.44 -7.66 11.00
N VAL A 28 -13.04 -7.39 9.83
CA VAL A 28 -12.63 -8.01 8.57
C VAL A 28 -11.73 -7.05 7.80
N ARG A 29 -10.59 -7.55 7.33
CA ARG A 29 -9.72 -6.86 6.38
C ARG A 29 -10.00 -7.41 4.97
N TRP A 30 -10.33 -6.50 4.07
CA TRP A 30 -10.44 -6.77 2.65
C TRP A 30 -9.04 -6.66 2.03
N CYS A 31 -8.55 -7.73 1.42
CA CYS A 31 -7.24 -7.79 0.75
C CYS A 31 -7.43 -8.23 -0.69
N ILE A 32 -6.62 -7.70 -1.61
CA ILE A 32 -6.58 -8.16 -3.00
C ILE A 32 -5.39 -9.11 -3.17
N ASP A 33 -5.59 -10.23 -3.86
CA ASP A 33 -4.50 -11.15 -4.20
C ASP A 33 -3.73 -10.70 -5.45
N ASP A 34 -2.75 -9.81 -5.24
CA ASP A 34 -1.91 -9.26 -6.31
C ASP A 34 -0.72 -10.15 -6.71
N ARG A 35 -0.64 -11.41 -6.29
CA ARG A 35 0.53 -12.26 -6.56
C ARG A 35 0.82 -12.41 -8.06
N LYS A 36 -0.22 -12.63 -8.88
CA LYS A 36 -0.08 -12.75 -10.35
C LYS A 36 0.33 -11.42 -10.99
N LEU A 37 -0.23 -10.32 -10.51
CA LEU A 37 0.09 -8.97 -10.97
C LEU A 37 1.54 -8.61 -10.64
N ASN A 38 1.96 -8.86 -9.40
CA ASN A 38 3.32 -8.59 -8.94
C ASN A 38 4.38 -9.42 -9.66
N ALA A 39 4.03 -10.58 -10.23
CA ALA A 39 4.94 -11.41 -11.02
C ALA A 39 5.24 -10.83 -12.41
N VAL A 40 4.33 -10.02 -12.97
CA VAL A 40 4.49 -9.39 -14.29
C VAL A 40 4.86 -7.91 -14.21
N THR A 41 4.74 -7.29 -13.03
CA THR A 41 5.16 -5.91 -12.78
C THR A 41 6.68 -5.82 -12.61
N VAL A 42 7.29 -4.87 -13.33
CA VAL A 42 8.71 -4.53 -13.14
C VAL A 42 8.93 -3.99 -11.73
N LYS A 43 9.84 -4.60 -10.98
CA LYS A 43 10.16 -4.16 -9.62
C LYS A 43 10.97 -2.87 -9.67
N ASP A 44 10.43 -1.81 -9.06
CA ASP A 44 11.18 -0.62 -8.75
C ASP A 44 11.89 -0.82 -7.40
N LEU A 45 13.22 -0.80 -7.41
CA LEU A 45 14.06 -1.02 -6.24
C LEU A 45 14.50 0.33 -5.68
N PHE A 46 13.66 0.92 -4.84
CA PHE A 46 14.08 2.02 -3.98
C PHE A 46 14.70 1.44 -2.70
N PRO A 47 15.97 1.72 -2.38
CA PRO A 47 16.61 1.17 -1.19
C PRO A 47 15.91 1.72 0.05
N LEU A 48 15.35 0.82 0.86
CA LEU A 48 14.82 1.16 2.17
C LEU A 48 15.96 1.05 3.20
N PRO A 49 16.25 2.11 3.98
CA PRO A 49 17.27 2.06 5.00
C PRO A 49 16.89 1.04 6.08
N ILE A 50 17.89 0.35 6.63
CA ILE A 50 17.65 -0.58 7.73
C ILE A 50 17.41 0.20 9.04
N VAL A 51 16.71 -0.42 9.98
CA VAL A 51 16.29 0.26 11.22
C VAL A 51 17.49 0.80 12.01
N THR A 52 18.62 0.11 12.01
CA THR A 52 19.84 0.56 12.70
C THR A 52 20.42 1.83 12.09
N GLU A 53 20.51 1.92 10.76
CA GLU A 53 20.96 3.12 10.05
C GLU A 53 20.05 4.33 10.37
N CYS A 54 18.73 4.10 10.39
CA CYS A 54 17.77 5.14 10.76
C CYS A 54 17.98 5.66 12.20
N ILE A 55 18.29 4.77 13.15
CA ILE A 55 18.50 5.12 14.56
C ILE A 55 19.83 5.87 14.74
N GLU A 56 20.89 5.40 14.09
CA GLU A 56 22.21 6.05 14.11
C GLU A 56 22.13 7.46 13.52
N ALA A 57 21.41 7.64 12.42
CA ALA A 57 21.25 8.92 11.74
C ALA A 57 20.60 10.01 12.61
N ILE A 58 19.76 9.63 13.59
CA ILE A 58 19.09 10.58 14.49
C ILE A 58 19.76 10.69 15.86
N GLY A 59 20.92 10.03 16.07
CA GLY A 59 21.68 10.08 17.31
C GLY A 59 22.14 11.49 17.69
N GLY A 60 22.32 11.75 19.00
CA GLY A 60 22.80 13.03 19.52
C GLY A 60 21.73 14.13 19.69
N ASN A 61 20.49 13.86 19.29
CA ASN A 61 19.37 14.78 19.49
C ASN A 61 18.73 14.60 20.88
N LYS A 62 18.26 15.70 21.48
CA LYS A 62 17.61 15.71 22.80
C LYS A 62 16.10 15.50 22.74
N TRP A 63 15.49 15.80 21.60
CA TRP A 63 14.04 15.78 21.40
C TRP A 63 13.70 15.11 20.08
N PHE A 64 12.67 14.27 20.10
CA PHE A 64 12.20 13.54 18.93
C PHE A 64 10.69 13.73 18.79
N SER A 65 10.22 13.77 17.55
CA SER A 65 8.80 13.67 17.24
C SER A 65 8.61 12.62 16.14
N LYS A 66 7.50 11.90 16.21
CA LYS A 66 7.15 10.88 15.22
C LYS A 66 5.86 11.31 14.54
N LEU A 67 5.88 11.30 13.22
CA LEU A 67 4.71 11.48 12.38
C LEU A 67 4.40 10.15 11.70
N ASP A 68 3.11 9.79 11.65
CA ASP A 68 2.64 8.61 10.94
C ASP A 68 1.65 9.04 9.85
N ALA A 69 1.89 8.59 8.63
CA ALA A 69 1.00 8.83 7.52
C ALA A 69 -0.13 7.78 7.57
N ASN A 70 -1.22 8.12 8.24
CA ASN A 70 -2.37 7.23 8.35
C ASN A 70 -2.84 6.79 6.96
N SER A 71 -2.86 5.48 6.73
CA SER A 71 -3.31 4.90 5.46
C SER A 71 -2.52 5.41 4.25
N ALA A 72 -1.20 5.62 4.43
CA ALA A 72 -0.28 6.19 3.44
C ALA A 72 -0.45 5.63 2.01
N TYR A 73 -0.66 4.32 1.88
CA TYR A 73 -0.86 3.67 0.58
C TYR A 73 -1.98 4.29 -0.26
N TRP A 74 -3.04 4.82 0.36
CA TRP A 74 -4.18 5.41 -0.33
C TRP A 74 -4.02 6.91 -0.61
N GLN A 75 -2.97 7.55 -0.08
CA GLN A 75 -2.74 8.97 -0.25
C GLN A 75 -2.05 9.29 -1.58
N ILE A 76 -1.29 8.34 -2.13
CA ILE A 76 -0.55 8.51 -3.38
C ILE A 76 -1.43 8.04 -4.55
N PRO A 77 -1.78 8.92 -5.51
CA PRO A 77 -2.65 8.56 -6.61
C PRO A 77 -1.95 7.65 -7.62
N LEU A 78 -2.67 6.65 -8.13
CA LEU A 78 -2.24 5.83 -9.26
C LEU A 78 -2.25 6.65 -10.57
N LYS A 79 -1.20 6.46 -11.38
CA LYS A 79 -1.14 6.97 -12.76
C LYS A 79 -2.36 6.51 -13.54
N LYS A 80 -2.94 7.40 -14.35
CA LYS A 80 -4.21 7.14 -15.06
C LYS A 80 -4.15 5.91 -15.97
N GLU A 81 -3.02 5.68 -16.62
CA GLU A 81 -2.75 4.55 -17.50
C GLU A 81 -2.72 3.19 -16.75
N ASP A 82 -2.27 3.19 -15.50
CA ASP A 82 -2.15 1.98 -14.69
C ASP A 82 -3.42 1.62 -13.93
N ARG A 83 -4.45 2.49 -13.91
CA ARG A 83 -5.73 2.24 -13.21
C ARG A 83 -6.51 1.04 -13.72
N LYS A 84 -6.22 0.56 -14.94
CA LYS A 84 -6.82 -0.65 -15.50
C LYS A 84 -6.17 -1.92 -14.93
N LYS A 85 -4.94 -1.85 -14.40
CA LYS A 85 -4.40 -2.97 -13.63
C LYS A 85 -5.19 -3.07 -12.32
N PRO A 86 -5.41 -4.28 -11.78
CA PRO A 86 -6.28 -4.50 -10.63
C PRO A 86 -5.54 -4.11 -9.34
N HIS A 87 -5.17 -2.83 -9.24
CA HIS A 87 -4.74 -2.18 -8.00
C HIS A 87 -5.90 -1.43 -7.32
N SER A 88 -7.11 -1.52 -7.89
CA SER A 88 -8.36 -0.91 -7.40
C SER A 88 -9.06 -1.81 -6.40
#